data_AF-A0A9E3B9N0-F1
#
_entry.id   AF-A0A9E3B9N0-F1
#
_cell.length_a   1.000
_cell.length_b   1.000
_cell.length_c   1.000
_cell.angle_alpha   90.00
_cell.angle_beta   90.00
_cell.angle_gamma   90.00
#
_symmetry.space_group_name_H-M   'P 1'
#
loop_
_entity.id
_entity.type
_entity.pdbx_description
1 polymer ?
#
loop_
_entity_poly.entity_id
_entity_poly.type
_entity_poly.pdbx_seq_one_letter_code
_entity_poly.pdbx_strand_id
1 'polypeptide(L)'
;MANNSGDRMVYPIDHMREVAARILAQADSARFQHDEAWQQIMTFIQNNFDPSLHEAVTGLLQPYANRLRATYEWQMDLASALFEAVDLIDTTEQNIAGSFTPQDTRHGNIP
;
A
#
# COMPACT_ATOMS: atom_id res chain seq x y z
N MET A 1 -28.80 -1.46 -37.69
CA MET A 1 -28.67 -0.17 -36.98
C MET A 1 -27.81 -0.42 -35.76
N ALA A 2 -26.76 0.39 -35.57
CA ALA A 2 -25.57 0.09 -34.80
C ALA A 2 -25.84 -0.14 -33.30
N ASN A 3 -25.29 -1.23 -32.78
CA ASN A 3 -25.31 -1.60 -31.37
C ASN A 3 -24.09 -0.94 -30.69
N ASN A 4 -24.25 0.28 -30.16
CA ASN A 4 -23.22 0.91 -29.35
C ASN A 4 -23.43 0.55 -27.88
N SER A 5 -23.21 -0.71 -27.56
CA SER A 5 -22.99 -1.18 -26.19
C SER A 5 -21.57 -0.80 -25.78
N GLY A 6 -21.36 0.49 -25.47
CA GLY A 6 -20.18 0.95 -24.74
C GLY A 6 -20.39 0.64 -23.27
N ASP A 7 -20.28 -0.64 -22.89
CA ASP A 7 -20.31 -1.07 -21.51
C ASP A 7 -19.09 -0.47 -20.81
N ARG A 8 -19.29 0.64 -20.11
CA ARG A 8 -18.25 1.35 -19.40
C ARG A 8 -17.84 0.46 -18.23
N MET A 9 -16.73 -0.27 -18.37
CA MET A 9 -16.12 -0.96 -17.23
C MET A 9 -15.83 0.08 -16.15
N VAL A 10 -16.60 0.05 -15.07
CA VAL A 10 -16.35 0.83 -13.86
C VAL A 10 -15.47 -0.02 -12.97
N TYR A 11 -14.22 0.39 -12.78
CA TYR A 11 -13.32 -0.28 -11.86
C TYR A 11 -13.66 0.15 -10.41
N PRO A 12 -13.81 -0.78 -9.45
CA PRO A 12 -14.09 -0.44 -8.05
C PRO A 12 -12.82 0.02 -7.33
N ILE A 13 -12.22 1.10 -7.83
CA ILE A 13 -10.99 1.72 -7.33
C ILE A 13 -11.09 2.15 -5.87
N ASP A 14 -12.28 2.57 -5.41
CA ASP A 14 -12.54 2.95 -4.02
C ASP A 14 -12.31 1.78 -3.06
N HIS A 15 -12.71 0.58 -3.46
CA HIS A 15 -12.51 -0.62 -2.65
C HIS A 15 -11.01 -0.97 -2.54
N MET A 16 -10.25 -0.79 -3.62
CA MET A 16 -8.80 -0.99 -3.60
C MET A 16 -8.10 0.04 -2.70
N ARG A 17 -8.50 1.33 -2.77
CA ARG A 17 -8.00 2.37 -1.85
C ARG A 17 -8.31 2.03 -0.39
N GLU A 18 -9.53 1.57 -0.10
CA GLU A 18 -9.92 1.18 1.26
C GLU A 18 -9.09 0.02 1.80
N VAL A 19 -8.91 -1.03 0.99
CA VAL A 19 -8.10 -2.21 1.36
C VAL A 19 -6.63 -1.81 1.55
N ALA A 20 -6.06 -1.00 0.66
CA ALA A 20 -4.70 -0.49 0.80
C ALA A 20 -4.51 0.32 2.09
N ALA A 21 -5.44 1.24 2.38
CA ALA A 21 -5.42 2.02 3.62
C ALA A 21 -5.48 1.13 4.88
N ARG A 22 -6.33 0.09 4.83
CA ARG A 22 -6.46 -0.87 5.94
C ARG A 22 -5.18 -1.67 6.15
N ILE A 23 -4.56 -2.17 5.08
CA ILE A 23 -3.28 -2.90 5.16
C ILE A 23 -2.20 -1.99 5.74
N LEU A 24 -2.08 -0.76 5.23
CA LEU A 24 -1.09 0.22 5.71
C LEU A 24 -1.25 0.49 7.21
N ALA A 25 -2.46 0.81 7.65
CA ALA A 25 -2.74 1.09 9.06
C ALA A 25 -2.47 -0.12 9.97
N GLN A 26 -2.81 -1.33 9.52
CA GLN A 26 -2.55 -2.55 10.28
C GLN A 26 -1.05 -2.86 10.36
N ALA A 27 -0.32 -2.75 9.25
CA ALA A 27 1.11 -3.00 9.21
C ALA A 27 1.88 -1.98 10.07
N ASP A 28 1.48 -0.71 10.02
CA ASP A 28 2.09 0.36 10.83
C ASP A 28 1.84 0.17 12.32
N SER A 29 0.59 -0.11 12.71
CA SER A 29 0.26 -0.40 14.10
C SER A 29 0.99 -1.65 14.61
N ALA A 30 1.05 -2.71 13.82
CA ALA A 30 1.74 -3.95 14.19
C ALA A 30 3.26 -3.75 14.32
N ARG A 31 3.87 -2.98 13.40
CA ARG A 31 5.28 -2.60 13.47
C ARG A 31 5.57 -1.86 14.77
N PHE A 32 4.78 -0.84 15.08
CA PHE A 32 4.93 -0.04 16.30
C PHE A 32 4.84 -0.90 17.57
N GLN A 33 3.78 -1.71 17.69
CA GLN A 33 3.59 -2.60 18.84
C GLN A 33 4.74 -3.61 18.99
N HIS A 34 5.25 -4.14 17.86
CA HIS A 34 6.36 -5.07 17.88
C HIS A 34 7.68 -4.39 18.28
N ASP A 35 7.91 -3.14 17.88
CA ASP A 35 9.08 -2.37 18.28
C ASP A 35 9.07 -2.07 19.78
N GLU A 36 7.91 -1.69 20.34
CA GLU A 36 7.74 -1.55 21.79
C GLU A 36 8.00 -2.87 22.53
N ALA A 37 7.40 -3.97 22.07
CA ALA A 37 7.60 -5.29 22.66
C ALA A 37 9.08 -5.72 22.60
N TRP A 38 9.76 -5.46 21.48
CA TRP A 38 11.18 -5.74 21.32
C TRP A 38 12.02 -4.97 22.33
N GLN A 39 11.76 -3.68 22.54
CA GLN A 39 12.47 -2.88 23.54
C GLN A 39 12.24 -3.41 24.96
N GLN A 40 11.04 -3.86 25.29
CA GLN A 40 10.73 -4.50 26.58
C GLN A 40 11.52 -5.80 26.77
N ILE A 41 11.61 -6.63 25.72
CA ILE A 41 12.44 -7.86 25.75
C ILE A 41 13.91 -7.52 25.97
N MET A 42 14.45 -6.52 25.26
CA MET A 42 15.85 -6.10 25.43
C MET A 42 16.11 -5.61 26.84
N THR A 43 15.22 -4.78 27.39
CA THR A 43 15.28 -4.29 28.76
C THR A 43 15.24 -5.44 29.77
N PHE A 44 14.35 -6.43 29.54
CA PHE A 44 14.26 -7.60 30.40
C PHE A 44 15.55 -8.42 30.38
N ILE A 45 16.14 -8.66 29.20
CA ILE A 45 17.41 -9.39 29.09
C ILE A 45 18.51 -8.63 29.83
N GLN A 46 18.64 -7.33 29.58
CA GLN A 46 19.68 -6.49 30.19
C GLN A 46 19.60 -6.48 31.73
N ASN A 47 18.39 -6.47 32.29
CA ASN A 47 18.18 -6.35 33.73
C ASN A 47 18.21 -7.70 34.48
N ASN A 48 17.93 -8.82 33.81
CA ASN A 48 17.71 -10.10 34.49
C ASN A 48 18.73 -11.19 34.12
N PHE A 49 19.46 -11.04 33.02
CA PHE A 49 20.44 -12.03 32.57
C PHE A 49 21.84 -11.61 32.99
N ASP A 50 22.73 -12.59 33.14
CA ASP A 50 24.16 -12.33 33.29
C ASP A 50 24.69 -11.57 32.06
N PRO A 51 25.53 -10.52 32.22
CA PRO A 51 26.08 -9.74 31.11
C PRO A 51 26.77 -10.59 30.02
N SER A 52 27.40 -11.71 30.39
CA SER A 52 28.03 -12.62 29.44
C SER A 52 27.02 -13.33 28.51
N LEU A 53 25.75 -13.40 28.92
CA LEU A 53 24.67 -14.01 28.15
C LEU A 53 23.88 -13.01 27.31
N HIS A 54 24.04 -11.70 27.54
CA HIS A 54 23.28 -10.67 26.82
C HIS A 54 23.47 -10.80 25.32
N GLU A 55 24.72 -10.87 24.85
CA GLU A 55 25.03 -10.96 23.42
C GLU A 55 24.56 -12.29 22.82
N ALA A 56 24.70 -13.40 23.56
CA ALA A 56 24.27 -14.71 23.08
C ALA A 56 22.74 -14.77 22.86
N VAL A 57 21.97 -14.26 23.83
CA VAL A 57 20.50 -14.28 23.76
C VAL A 57 19.99 -13.26 22.74
N THR A 58 20.52 -12.04 22.76
CA THR A 58 20.13 -11.01 21.77
C THR A 58 20.52 -11.42 20.36
N GLY A 59 21.71 -11.98 20.15
CA GLY A 59 22.17 -12.51 18.87
C GLY A 59 21.30 -13.64 18.32
N LEU A 60 20.74 -14.48 19.20
CA LEU A 60 19.77 -15.51 18.80
C LEU A 60 18.43 -14.92 18.36
N LEU A 61 17.92 -13.91 19.07
CA LEU A 61 16.58 -13.36 18.87
C LEU A 61 16.52 -12.28 17.77
N GLN A 62 17.58 -11.49 17.61
CA GLN A 62 17.65 -10.35 16.70
C GLN A 62 17.27 -10.70 15.25
N PRO A 63 17.71 -11.83 14.65
CA PRO A 63 17.33 -12.18 13.29
C PRO A 63 15.81 -12.34 13.11
N TYR A 64 15.13 -12.88 14.12
CA TYR A 64 13.68 -13.07 14.09
C TYR A 64 12.94 -11.73 14.21
N ALA A 65 13.40 -10.86 15.11
CA ALA A 65 12.86 -9.51 15.24
C ALA A 65 13.01 -8.71 13.93
N ASN A 66 14.18 -8.81 13.29
CA ASN A 66 14.43 -8.17 11.99
C ASN A 66 13.53 -8.73 10.89
N ARG A 67 13.32 -10.05 10.86
CA ARG A 67 12.42 -10.68 9.88
C ARG A 67 10.97 -10.22 10.04
N LEU A 68 10.49 -10.05 11.28
CA LEU A 68 9.16 -9.51 11.53
C LEU A 68 9.04 -8.07 11.03
N ARG A 69 10.01 -7.20 11.33
CA ARG A 69 10.07 -5.83 10.79
C ARG A 69 9.99 -5.79 9.27
N ALA A 70 10.84 -6.58 8.60
CA ALA A 70 10.86 -6.66 7.14
C ALA A 70 9.50 -7.13 6.56
N THR A 71 8.77 -7.96 7.29
CA THR A 71 7.42 -8.41 6.88
C THR A 71 6.42 -7.25 6.92
N TYR A 72 6.46 -6.41 7.95
CA TYR A 72 5.60 -5.23 8.03
C TYR A 72 5.96 -4.19 6.96
N GLU A 73 7.25 -3.98 6.70
CA GLU A 73 7.71 -3.09 5.61
C GLU A 73 7.19 -3.58 4.26
N TRP A 74 7.27 -4.88 3.99
CA TRP A 74 6.72 -5.44 2.76
C TRP A 74 5.19 -5.27 2.63
N GLN A 75 4.45 -5.31 3.74
CA GLN A 75 3.02 -5.02 3.75
C GLN A 75 2.71 -3.54 3.45
N MET A 76 3.54 -2.62 3.96
CA MET A 76 3.43 -1.19 3.67
C MET A 76 3.76 -0.89 2.20
N ASP A 77 4.78 -1.56 1.65
CA ASP A 77 5.14 -1.45 0.23
C ASP A 77 4.01 -1.97 -0.67
N LEU A 78 3.38 -3.09 -0.29
CA LEU A 78 2.20 -3.61 -0.99
C LEU A 78 1.06 -2.59 -0.97
N ALA A 79 0.76 -1.98 0.17
CA ALA A 79 -0.28 -0.96 0.26
C ALA A 79 0.04 0.26 -0.62
N SER A 80 1.30 0.71 -0.64
CA SER A 80 1.76 1.80 -1.51
C SER A 80 1.57 1.45 -2.99
N ALA A 81 1.98 0.24 -3.40
CA ALA A 81 1.81 -0.22 -4.77
C ALA A 81 0.33 -0.31 -5.19
N LEU A 82 -0.57 -0.66 -4.26
CA LEU A 82 -2.01 -0.64 -4.52
C LEU A 82 -2.54 0.78 -4.73
N PHE A 83 -2.07 1.77 -3.96
CA PHE A 83 -2.43 3.17 -4.21
C PHE A 83 -1.93 3.67 -5.57
N GLU A 84 -0.69 3.36 -5.93
CA GLU A 84 -0.13 3.72 -7.24
C GLU A 84 -0.91 3.09 -8.40
N ALA A 85 -1.31 1.81 -8.26
CA ALA A 85 -2.11 1.13 -9.26
C ALA A 85 -3.49 1.78 -9.44
N VAL A 86 -4.13 2.20 -8.35
CA VAL A 86 -5.39 2.94 -8.37
C VAL A 86 -5.21 4.29 -9.07
N ASP A 87 -4.19 5.07 -8.72
CA ASP A 87 -3.93 6.39 -9.32
C ASP A 87 -3.66 6.28 -10.82
N LEU A 88 -3.00 5.20 -11.27
CA LEU A 88 -2.79 4.90 -12.69
C LEU A 88 -4.12 4.62 -13.42
N ILE A 89 -5.02 3.84 -12.80
CA ILE A 89 -6.34 3.55 -13.38
C ILE A 89 -7.14 4.84 -13.50
N ASP A 90 -7.21 5.65 -12.44
CA ASP A 90 -7.89 6.94 -12.42
C ASP A 90 -7.40 7.88 -13.52
N THR A 91 -6.08 8.01 -13.65
CA THR A 91 -5.45 8.85 -14.68
C THR A 91 -5.78 8.34 -16.08
N THR A 92 -5.78 7.02 -16.27
CA THR A 92 -6.10 6.39 -17.55
C THR A 92 -7.56 6.65 -17.93
N GLU A 93 -8.50 6.50 -16.99
CA GLU A 93 -9.92 6.79 -17.22
C GLU A 93 -10.15 8.26 -17.59
N GLN A 94 -9.49 9.20 -16.91
CA GLN A 94 -9.59 10.63 -17.21
C GLN A 94 -9.08 10.97 -18.62
N ASN A 95 -7.94 10.39 -19.02
CA ASN A 95 -7.38 10.59 -20.34
C ASN A 95 -8.29 10.04 -21.44
N ILE A 96 -8.86 8.85 -21.23
CA ILE A 96 -9.82 8.25 -22.15
C ILE A 96 -11.09 9.10 -22.24
N ALA A 97 -11.66 9.52 -21.10
CA ALA A 97 -12.86 10.36 -21.07
C ALA A 97 -12.66 11.71 -21.79
N GLY A 98 -11.50 12.36 -21.62
CA GLY A 98 -11.15 13.60 -22.32
C GLY A 98 -11.03 13.43 -23.83
N SER A 99 -10.57 12.26 -24.29
CA SER A 99 -10.44 11.97 -25.73
C SER A 99 -11.78 11.76 -26.47
N PHE A 100 -12.87 11.52 -25.73
CA PHE A 100 -14.22 11.34 -26.29
C PHE A 100 -15.06 12.62 -26.30
N THR A 101 -14.49 13.77 -25.94
CA THR A 101 -15.17 15.06 -26.14
C THR A 101 -15.37 15.26 -27.65
N PRO A 102 -16.60 15.25 -28.19
CA PRO A 102 -16.80 15.42 -29.62
C PRO A 102 -16.25 16.79 -30.01
N GLN A 103 -15.28 16.83 -30.93
CA GLN A 103 -15.05 18.05 -31.69
C GLN A 103 -16.38 18.41 -32.32
N ASP A 104 -16.98 19.50 -31.85
CA ASP A 104 -18.14 20.14 -32.44
C ASP A 104 -17.74 20.55 -33.87
N THR A 105 -17.86 19.59 -34.78
CA THR A 105 -17.72 19.77 -36.22
C THR A 105 -19.04 20.35 -36.71
N ARG A 106 -19.38 21.53 -36.22
CA ARG A 106 -20.30 22.41 -36.93
C ARG A 106 -19.56 22.99 -38.12
N HIS A 107 -19.68 22.19 -39.18
CA HIS A 107 -19.61 22.49 -40.60
C HIS A 107 -19.64 23.98 -40.91
N GLY A 108 -18.70 24.39 -41.76
CA GLY A 108 -18.48 25.76 -42.17
C GLY A 108 -19.71 26.41 -42.79
N ASN A 109 -19.83 27.71 -42.52
CA ASN A 109 -20.57 28.63 -43.34
C ASN A 109 -19.57 29.53 -44.07
N ILE A 110 -19.38 29.26 -45.36
CA ILE A 110 -19.04 30.24 -46.39
C ILE A 110 -19.87 29.80 -47.62
N PRO A 111 -20.62 30.67 -48.34
CA PRO A 111 -20.73 32.13 -48.27
C PRO A 111 -22.08 32.66 -47.76
#